data_AF-A0A2G3NW73-F1
#
_entry.id   AF-A0A2G3NW73-F1
#
_cell.length_a   1.000
_cell.length_b   1.000
_cell.length_c   1.000
_cell.angle_alpha   90.00
_cell.angle_beta   90.00
_cell.angle_gamma   90.00
#
_symmetry.space_group_name_H-M   'P 1'
#
loop_
_entity.id
_entity.type
_entity.pdbx_description
1 polymer ?
#
loop_
_entity_poly.entity_id
_entity_poly.type
_entity_poly.pdbx_seq_one_letter_code
_entity_poly.pdbx_strand_id
1 'polypeptide(L)'
;MVRHESAKLKLQQALILLLDNETFERITVSKICQQAAVNRSTFYNYYNTQYELLEDAYDYLTSLFVTEFEEYQADLNMTDETRFIDDAYLISYLTFVKDHQRIYKIYLEHEQNFHHKERFDRLVSHVFTPFYYAHSVTNKVKMTYMANFFLAGITQVIRGWISNGCSDDISFISEIIQTCIPNEDK
;
A
#
# COMPACT_ATOMS: atom_id res chain seq x y z
N MET A 1 -13.94 28.07 3.98
CA MET A 1 -14.36 27.69 2.61
C MET A 1 -14.47 26.16 2.61
N VAL A 2 -15.67 25.60 2.60
CA VAL A 2 -15.86 24.14 2.67
C VAL A 2 -15.35 23.56 1.35
N ARG A 3 -14.24 22.80 1.37
CA ARG A 3 -13.81 22.05 0.19
C ARG A 3 -14.93 21.03 -0.10
N HIS A 4 -15.59 21.18 -1.25
CA HIS A 4 -16.47 20.13 -1.74
C HIS A 4 -15.60 18.95 -2.13
N GLU A 5 -15.58 17.94 -1.27
CA GLU A 5 -14.92 16.68 -1.55
C GLU A 5 -15.54 16.04 -2.79
N SER A 6 -14.69 15.57 -3.72
CA SER A 6 -15.16 15.00 -4.97
C SER A 6 -16.01 13.75 -4.69
N ALA A 7 -17.03 13.49 -5.52
CA ALA A 7 -17.85 12.30 -5.35
C ALA A 7 -17.02 11.01 -5.39
N LYS A 8 -15.92 11.01 -6.16
CA LYS A 8 -14.94 9.93 -6.22
C LYS A 8 -14.31 9.67 -4.84
N LEU A 9 -13.83 10.71 -4.17
CA LEU A 9 -13.18 10.62 -2.86
C LEU A 9 -14.16 10.17 -1.76
N LYS A 10 -15.41 10.66 -1.80
CA LYS A 10 -16.47 10.19 -0.89
C LYS A 10 -16.73 8.69 -1.01
N LEU A 11 -16.72 8.17 -2.25
CA LEU A 11 -16.90 6.74 -2.50
C LEU A 11 -15.74 5.91 -1.96
N GLN A 12 -14.49 6.36 -2.14
CA GLN A 12 -13.29 5.71 -1.61
C GLN A 12 -13.34 5.64 -0.08
N GLN A 13 -13.54 6.78 0.59
CA GLN A 13 -13.64 6.84 2.05
C GLN A 13 -14.81 6.03 2.60
N ALA A 14 -15.97 6.06 1.92
CA ALA A 14 -17.12 5.25 2.32
C ALA A 14 -16.82 3.75 2.29
N LEU A 15 -16.10 3.26 1.28
CA LEU A 15 -15.68 1.87 1.24
C LEU A 15 -14.74 1.54 2.40
N ILE A 16 -13.74 2.39 2.66
CA ILE A 16 -12.78 2.20 3.75
C ILE A 16 -13.50 2.13 5.11
N LEU A 17 -14.43 3.05 5.38
CA LEU A 17 -15.22 3.05 6.63
C LEU A 17 -16.14 1.83 6.77
N LEU A 18 -16.69 1.34 5.66
CA LEU A 18 -17.51 0.12 5.68
C LEU A 18 -16.65 -1.11 5.98
N LEU A 19 -15.42 -1.14 5.45
CA LEU A 19 -14.47 -2.22 5.71
C LEU A 19 -14.14 -2.34 7.19
N ASP A 20 -14.16 -1.26 7.98
CA ASP A 20 -13.94 -1.32 9.45
C ASP A 20 -15.02 -2.13 10.20
N ASN A 21 -16.19 -2.34 9.60
CA ASN A 21 -17.36 -2.89 10.27
C ASN A 21 -17.84 -4.23 9.67
N GLU A 22 -17.57 -4.50 8.40
CA GLU A 22 -18.04 -5.72 7.73
C GLU A 22 -17.06 -6.26 6.69
N THR A 23 -17.26 -7.51 6.26
CA THR A 23 -16.42 -8.15 5.23
C THR A 23 -16.77 -7.61 3.84
N PHE A 24 -15.80 -7.59 2.93
CA PHE A 24 -15.96 -7.00 1.61
C PHE A 24 -17.08 -7.64 0.77
N GLU A 25 -17.30 -8.94 0.92
CA GLU A 25 -18.36 -9.69 0.22
C GLU A 25 -19.77 -9.25 0.63
N ARG A 26 -19.91 -8.64 1.82
CA ARG A 26 -21.19 -8.13 2.34
C ARG A 26 -21.43 -6.65 2.02
N ILE A 27 -20.38 -5.95 1.58
CA ILE A 27 -20.47 -4.57 1.13
C ILE A 27 -21.04 -4.58 -0.28
N THR A 28 -22.14 -3.84 -0.49
CA THR A 28 -22.78 -3.70 -1.80
C THR A 28 -22.65 -2.27 -2.31
N VAL A 29 -22.75 -2.06 -3.63
CA VAL A 29 -22.83 -0.72 -4.24
C VAL A 29 -23.87 0.17 -3.56
N SER A 30 -25.01 -0.39 -3.15
CA SER A 30 -26.05 0.37 -2.46
C SER A 30 -25.61 0.88 -1.10
N LYS A 31 -24.92 0.04 -0.31
CA LYS A 31 -24.38 0.44 1.00
C LYS A 31 -23.31 1.51 0.86
N ILE A 32 -22.40 1.35 -0.11
CA ILE A 32 -21.35 2.33 -0.41
C ILE A 32 -21.96 3.68 -0.77
N CYS A 33 -22.94 3.70 -1.68
CA CYS A 33 -23.61 4.94 -2.09
C CYS A 33 -24.33 5.62 -0.91
N GLN A 34 -24.97 4.82 -0.05
CA GLN A 34 -25.64 5.32 1.16
C GLN A 34 -24.63 5.96 2.12
N GLN A 35 -23.52 5.26 2.41
CA GLN A 35 -22.46 5.74 3.29
C GLN A 35 -21.80 7.02 2.74
N ALA A 36 -21.56 7.08 1.43
CA ALA A 36 -20.96 8.24 0.75
C ALA A 36 -21.94 9.43 0.54
N ALA A 37 -23.23 9.24 0.85
CA ALA A 37 -24.30 10.19 0.54
C ALA A 37 -24.31 10.61 -0.95
N VAL A 38 -24.21 9.64 -1.87
CA VAL A 38 -24.27 9.84 -3.33
C VAL A 38 -25.31 8.93 -3.98
N ASN A 39 -25.75 9.29 -5.19
CA ASN A 39 -26.67 8.44 -5.95
C ASN A 39 -25.94 7.26 -6.61
N ARG A 40 -26.64 6.15 -6.85
CA ARG A 40 -26.06 4.99 -7.57
C ARG A 40 -25.58 5.34 -8.97
N SER A 41 -26.26 6.26 -9.67
CA SER A 41 -25.78 6.77 -10.97
C SER A 41 -24.42 7.44 -10.85
N THR A 42 -24.14 8.14 -9.74
CA THR A 42 -22.84 8.73 -9.48
C THR A 42 -21.76 7.68 -9.31
N PHE A 43 -22.04 6.56 -8.61
CA PHE A 43 -21.11 5.44 -8.52
C PHE A 43 -20.73 4.92 -9.91
N TYR A 44 -21.75 4.64 -10.75
CA TYR A 44 -21.53 4.09 -12.08
C TYR A 44 -20.88 5.06 -13.08
N ASN A 45 -20.76 6.35 -12.75
CA ASN A 45 -19.94 7.29 -13.52
C ASN A 45 -18.44 7.07 -13.32
N TYR A 46 -18.04 6.44 -12.20
CA TYR A 46 -16.63 6.22 -11.84
C TYR A 46 -16.25 4.75 -11.88
N TYR A 47 -17.16 3.84 -11.51
CA TYR A 47 -16.84 2.43 -11.33
C TYR A 47 -17.96 1.53 -11.84
N ASN A 48 -17.60 0.44 -12.51
CA ASN A 48 -18.53 -0.62 -12.92
C ASN A 48 -18.78 -1.60 -11.78
N THR A 49 -17.78 -1.81 -10.92
CA THR A 49 -17.83 -2.80 -9.83
C THR A 49 -17.25 -2.26 -8.53
N GLN A 50 -17.56 -2.91 -7.41
CA GLN A 50 -16.93 -2.59 -6.12
C GLN A 50 -15.44 -2.95 -6.06
N TYR A 51 -14.96 -3.84 -6.93
CA TYR A 51 -13.53 -4.18 -7.01
C TYR A 51 -12.72 -3.04 -7.67
N GLU A 52 -13.28 -2.38 -8.69
CA GLU A 52 -12.66 -1.19 -9.29
C GLU A 52 -12.55 -0.05 -8.27
N LEU A 53 -13.59 0.16 -7.45
CA LEU A 53 -13.52 1.11 -6.35
C LEU A 53 -12.50 0.67 -5.28
N LEU A 54 -12.39 -0.62 -4.99
CA LEU A 54 -11.44 -1.14 -4.01
C LEU A 54 -9.98 -0.91 -4.43
N GLU A 55 -9.65 -1.15 -5.70
CA GLU A 55 -8.32 -0.83 -6.28
C GLU A 55 -8.01 0.66 -6.11
N ASP A 56 -8.95 1.52 -6.46
CA ASP A 56 -8.76 2.97 -6.45
C ASP A 56 -8.80 3.57 -5.03
N ALA A 57 -9.52 2.93 -4.10
CA ALA A 57 -9.46 3.24 -2.67
C ALA A 57 -8.12 2.80 -2.03
N TYR A 58 -7.57 1.67 -2.48
CA TYR A 58 -6.22 1.24 -2.08
C TYR A 58 -5.16 2.20 -2.61
N ASP A 59 -5.26 2.64 -3.87
CA ASP A 59 -4.40 3.71 -4.42
C ASP A 59 -4.48 4.98 -3.59
N TYR A 60 -5.70 5.43 -3.27
CA TYR A 60 -5.91 6.59 -2.42
C TYR A 60 -5.21 6.45 -1.07
N LEU A 61 -5.38 5.33 -0.36
CA LEU A 61 -4.72 5.10 0.93
C LEU A 61 -3.20 5.07 0.81
N THR A 62 -2.65 4.37 -0.19
CA THR A 62 -1.20 4.35 -0.40
C THR A 62 -0.64 5.74 -0.71
N SER A 63 -1.37 6.56 -1.47
CA SER A 63 -0.96 7.94 -1.75
C SER A 63 -1.02 8.84 -0.52
N LEU A 64 -1.99 8.60 0.38
CA LEU A 64 -2.09 9.30 1.65
C LEU A 64 -0.88 8.99 2.52
N PHE A 65 -0.52 7.72 2.67
CA PHE A 65 0.69 7.32 3.41
C PHE A 65 1.96 7.97 2.85
N VAL A 66 2.15 7.94 1.53
CA VAL A 66 3.34 8.58 0.91
C VAL A 66 3.39 10.06 1.22
N THR A 67 2.25 10.76 1.08
CA THR A 67 2.17 12.21 1.36
C THR A 67 2.46 12.52 2.83
N GLU A 68 1.82 11.81 3.76
CA GLU A 68 2.01 11.99 5.20
C GLU A 68 3.45 11.67 5.62
N PHE A 69 4.05 10.65 5.02
CA PHE A 69 5.43 10.28 5.30
C PHE A 69 6.44 11.29 4.74
N GLU A 70 6.23 11.82 3.54
CA GLU A 70 7.05 12.89 2.97
C GLU A 70 7.01 14.15 3.85
N GLU A 71 5.83 14.53 4.35
CA GLU A 71 5.66 15.64 5.29
C GLU A 71 6.43 15.37 6.61
N TYR A 72 6.32 14.16 7.16
CA TYR A 72 7.06 13.75 8.35
C TYR A 72 8.59 13.81 8.16
N GLN A 73 9.10 13.38 7.01
CA GLN A 73 10.54 13.46 6.70
C GLN A 73 11.03 14.90 6.56
N ALA A 74 10.22 15.77 5.92
CA ALA A 74 10.53 17.18 5.76
C ALA A 74 10.66 17.88 7.12
N ASP A 75 9.74 17.58 8.06
CA ASP A 75 9.77 18.12 9.42
C ASP A 75 11.03 17.68 10.20
N LEU A 76 11.59 16.51 9.88
CA LEU A 76 12.79 15.96 10.51
C LEU A 76 14.11 16.34 9.81
N ASN A 77 14.07 17.14 8.75
CA ASN A 77 15.23 17.44 7.88
C ASN A 77 15.94 16.19 7.34
N MET A 78 15.20 15.10 7.12
CA MET A 78 15.72 13.88 6.50
C MET A 78 15.62 14.03 4.97
N THR A 79 16.72 14.39 4.31
CA THR A 79 16.74 14.66 2.85
C THR A 79 17.20 13.47 2.00
N ASP A 80 17.36 12.29 2.59
CA ASP A 80 17.97 11.15 1.92
C ASP A 80 16.91 10.25 1.29
N GLU A 81 16.64 10.49 0.01
CA GLU A 81 15.67 9.77 -0.83
C GLU A 81 15.99 8.27 -0.98
N THR A 82 17.16 7.81 -0.50
CA THR A 82 17.57 6.39 -0.59
C THR A 82 17.06 5.50 0.53
N ARG A 83 16.40 6.07 1.56
CA ARG A 83 15.97 5.36 2.78
C ARG A 83 14.60 4.69 2.69
N PHE A 84 14.25 4.12 1.54
CA PHE A 84 12.97 3.44 1.34
C PHE A 84 12.74 2.23 2.26
N ILE A 85 13.73 1.82 3.05
CA ILE A 85 13.65 0.66 3.94
C ILE A 85 14.43 0.87 5.25
N ASP A 86 14.58 2.12 5.71
CA ASP A 86 15.09 2.35 7.06
C ASP A 86 14.03 2.01 8.13
N ASP A 87 14.47 1.93 9.40
CA ASP A 87 13.58 1.63 10.52
C ASP A 87 12.38 2.58 10.58
N ALA A 88 12.59 3.87 10.35
CA ALA A 88 11.55 4.88 10.46
C ALA A 88 10.46 4.69 9.38
N TYR A 89 10.88 4.42 8.15
CA TYR A 89 9.97 4.09 7.05
C TYR A 89 9.18 2.82 7.36
N LEU A 90 9.88 1.72 7.69
CA LEU A 90 9.22 0.42 7.91
C LEU A 90 8.26 0.46 9.08
N ILE A 91 8.64 1.06 10.21
CA ILE A 91 7.74 1.21 11.36
C ILE A 91 6.50 2.00 10.98
N SER A 92 6.66 3.13 10.27
CA SER A 92 5.52 3.97 9.85
C SER A 92 4.62 3.23 8.88
N TYR A 93 5.20 2.57 7.88
CA TYR A 93 4.46 1.79 6.89
C TYR A 93 3.71 0.61 7.51
N LEU A 94 4.37 -0.16 8.38
CA LEU A 94 3.76 -1.30 9.06
C LEU A 94 2.66 -0.85 10.03
N THR A 95 2.81 0.30 10.69
CA THR A 95 1.74 0.92 11.49
C THR A 95 0.54 1.23 10.61
N PHE A 96 0.76 1.90 9.48
CA PHE A 96 -0.29 2.23 8.52
C PHE A 96 -0.99 0.97 7.98
N VAL A 97 -0.23 -0.08 7.63
CA VAL A 97 -0.77 -1.37 7.22
C VAL A 97 -1.62 -1.99 8.32
N LYS A 98 -1.21 -1.91 9.59
CA LYS A 98 -1.98 -2.45 10.73
C LYS A 98 -3.29 -1.71 10.93
N ASP A 99 -3.26 -0.37 10.87
CA ASP A 99 -4.42 0.49 11.04
C ASP A 99 -5.43 0.29 9.90
N HIS A 100 -4.96 -0.05 8.70
CA HIS A 100 -5.78 -0.33 7.53
C HIS A 100 -5.79 -1.81 7.11
N GLN A 101 -5.51 -2.74 8.03
CA GLN A 101 -5.21 -4.15 7.67
C GLN A 101 -6.28 -4.84 6.83
N ARG A 102 -7.55 -4.45 6.95
CA ARG A 102 -8.66 -5.08 6.23
C ARG A 102 -8.57 -4.84 4.74
N ILE A 103 -8.29 -3.61 4.29
CA ILE A 103 -8.16 -3.34 2.85
C ILE A 103 -6.93 -4.04 2.29
N TYR A 104 -5.80 -4.02 3.00
CA TYR A 104 -4.58 -4.73 2.60
C TYR A 104 -4.81 -6.24 2.50
N LYS A 105 -5.53 -6.83 3.46
CA LYS A 105 -5.91 -8.25 3.44
C LYS A 105 -6.66 -8.61 2.17
N ILE A 106 -7.73 -7.88 1.86
CA ILE A 106 -8.56 -8.13 0.67
C ILE A 106 -7.73 -7.91 -0.61
N TYR A 107 -6.94 -6.84 -0.64
CA TYR A 107 -6.08 -6.51 -1.78
C TYR A 107 -5.10 -7.64 -2.11
N LEU A 108 -4.50 -8.22 -1.06
CA LEU A 108 -3.56 -9.34 -1.18
C LEU A 108 -4.27 -10.67 -1.47
N GLU A 109 -5.47 -10.92 -0.94
CA GLU A 109 -6.23 -12.16 -1.16
C GLU A 109 -6.81 -12.27 -2.59
N HIS A 110 -7.08 -11.14 -3.25
CA HIS A 110 -7.65 -11.11 -4.60
C HIS A 110 -6.68 -10.61 -5.67
N GLU A 111 -5.44 -11.08 -5.64
CA GLU A 111 -4.35 -10.62 -6.52
C GLU A 111 -4.70 -10.58 -8.01
N GLN A 112 -5.53 -11.51 -8.50
CA GLN A 112 -5.94 -11.60 -9.91
C GLN A 112 -6.89 -10.47 -10.36
N ASN A 113 -7.53 -9.77 -9.42
CA ASN A 113 -8.50 -8.71 -9.71
C ASN A 113 -7.88 -7.32 -9.77
N PHE A 114 -6.56 -7.21 -9.59
CA PHE A 114 -5.87 -5.98 -9.28
C PHE A 114 -4.56 -5.82 -10.07
N HIS A 115 -4.09 -4.58 -10.18
CA HIS A 115 -2.92 -4.20 -10.97
C HIS A 115 -1.59 -4.41 -10.20
N HIS A 116 -1.42 -5.57 -9.55
CA HIS A 116 -0.23 -5.88 -8.74
C HIS A 116 1.06 -5.83 -9.56
N LYS A 117 1.00 -6.31 -10.81
CA LYS A 117 2.16 -6.31 -11.71
C LYS A 117 2.60 -4.89 -12.05
N GLU A 118 1.67 -4.00 -12.38
CA GLU A 118 2.01 -2.60 -12.71
C GLU A 118 2.59 -1.87 -11.49
N ARG A 119 2.07 -2.13 -10.28
CA ARG A 119 2.65 -1.59 -9.04
C ARG A 119 4.05 -2.11 -8.79
N PHE A 120 4.22 -3.42 -8.96
CA PHE A 120 5.51 -4.07 -8.86
C PHE A 120 6.53 -3.43 -9.82
N ASP A 121 6.18 -3.29 -11.10
CA ASP A 121 7.05 -2.69 -12.12
C ASP A 121 7.40 -1.22 -11.79
N ARG A 122 6.47 -0.47 -11.18
CA ARG A 122 6.73 0.89 -10.69
C ARG A 122 7.75 0.91 -9.55
N LEU A 123 7.60 0.03 -8.56
CA LEU A 123 8.57 -0.10 -7.46
C LEU A 123 9.95 -0.49 -7.97
N VAL A 124 10.02 -1.46 -8.88
CA VAL A 124 11.31 -1.85 -9.48
C VAL A 124 11.97 -0.69 -10.21
N SER A 125 11.21 0.04 -11.03
CA SER A 125 11.77 1.12 -11.86
C SER A 125 12.12 2.39 -11.08
N HIS A 126 11.32 2.79 -10.09
CA HIS A 126 11.49 4.06 -9.38
C HIS A 126 12.19 3.94 -8.03
N VAL A 127 12.21 2.76 -7.40
CA VAL A 127 12.81 2.55 -6.07
C VAL A 127 14.05 1.67 -6.17
N PHE A 128 13.88 0.42 -6.60
CA PHE A 128 14.98 -0.55 -6.57
C PHE A 128 16.06 -0.27 -7.61
N THR A 129 15.69 0.15 -8.82
CA THR A 129 16.67 0.40 -9.89
C THR A 129 17.63 1.55 -9.54
N PRO A 130 17.16 2.73 -9.08
CA PRO A 130 18.06 3.79 -8.58
C PRO A 130 18.93 3.33 -7.41
N PHE A 131 18.33 2.62 -6.44
CA PHE A 131 19.06 2.06 -5.30
C PHE A 131 20.20 1.13 -5.75
N TYR A 132 19.94 0.21 -6.68
CA TYR A 132 20.96 -0.70 -7.20
C TYR A 132 22.08 0.03 -7.95
N TYR A 133 21.76 1.06 -8.73
CA TYR A 133 22.77 1.87 -9.41
C TYR A 133 23.65 2.62 -8.42
N ALA A 134 23.08 3.17 -7.33
CA ALA A 134 23.85 3.81 -6.26
C ALA A 134 24.86 2.85 -5.61
N HIS A 135 24.51 1.56 -5.52
CA HIS A 135 25.34 0.50 -4.95
C HIS A 135 26.11 -0.31 -6.01
N SER A 136 26.44 0.32 -7.15
CA SER A 136 27.31 -0.24 -8.20
C SER A 136 26.84 -1.56 -8.85
N VAL A 137 25.58 -1.96 -8.64
CA VAL A 137 24.97 -3.02 -9.44
C VAL A 137 24.59 -2.39 -10.77
N THR A 138 25.00 -2.97 -11.90
CA THR A 138 24.76 -2.39 -13.25
C THR A 138 24.04 -3.34 -14.21
N ASN A 139 24.02 -4.64 -13.90
CA ASN A 139 23.33 -5.64 -14.70
C ASN A 139 21.81 -5.59 -14.44
N LYS A 140 21.06 -5.06 -15.41
CA LYS A 140 19.59 -4.91 -15.32
C LYS A 140 18.85 -6.22 -15.07
N VAL A 141 19.28 -7.32 -15.69
CA VAL A 141 18.65 -8.63 -15.48
C VAL A 141 18.84 -9.08 -14.03
N LYS A 142 20.05 -8.92 -13.49
CA LYS A 142 20.35 -9.21 -12.08
C LYS A 142 19.48 -8.35 -11.15
N MET A 143 19.34 -7.05 -11.41
CA MET A 143 18.48 -6.15 -10.64
C MET A 143 17.03 -6.60 -10.62
N THR A 144 16.47 -6.99 -11.78
CA THR A 144 15.09 -7.47 -11.86
C THR A 144 14.88 -8.72 -11.00
N TYR A 145 15.77 -9.71 -11.08
CA TYR A 145 15.66 -10.91 -10.24
C TYR A 145 15.79 -10.62 -8.75
N MET A 146 16.73 -9.74 -8.37
CA MET A 146 16.90 -9.32 -6.98
C MET A 146 15.65 -8.59 -6.47
N ALA A 147 15.12 -7.62 -7.22
CA ALA A 147 13.91 -6.90 -6.84
C ALA A 147 12.69 -7.84 -6.73
N ASN A 148 12.52 -8.76 -7.69
CA ASN A 148 11.48 -9.80 -7.63
C ASN A 148 11.56 -10.59 -6.32
N PHE A 149 12.77 -11.05 -5.96
CA PHE A 149 12.98 -11.84 -4.75
C PHE A 149 12.63 -11.05 -3.48
N PHE A 150 13.14 -9.81 -3.35
CA PHE A 150 12.90 -9.00 -2.14
C PHE A 150 11.44 -8.58 -2.00
N LEU A 151 10.83 -8.05 -3.05
CA LEU A 151 9.43 -7.64 -3.02
C LEU A 151 8.51 -8.84 -2.76
N ALA A 152 8.79 -10.01 -3.35
CA ALA A 152 8.05 -11.22 -3.02
C ALA A 152 8.21 -11.60 -1.55
N GLY A 153 9.44 -11.57 -1.01
CA GLY A 153 9.71 -11.84 0.39
C GLY A 153 8.96 -10.90 1.34
N ILE A 154 9.07 -9.60 1.12
CA ILE A 154 8.37 -8.56 1.90
C ILE A 154 6.86 -8.77 1.83
N THR A 155 6.33 -9.01 0.62
CA THR A 155 4.89 -9.25 0.42
C THR A 155 4.42 -10.49 1.19
N GLN A 156 5.21 -11.55 1.23
CA GLN A 156 4.86 -12.76 1.97
C GLN A 156 4.93 -12.57 3.49
N VAL A 157 5.91 -11.82 3.99
CA VAL A 157 5.99 -11.45 5.41
C VAL A 157 4.75 -10.65 5.82
N ILE A 158 4.42 -9.60 5.07
CA ILE A 158 3.24 -8.77 5.33
C ILE A 158 1.95 -9.58 5.22
N ARG A 159 1.82 -10.44 4.20
CA ARG A 159 0.67 -11.33 4.02
C ARG A 159 0.48 -12.27 5.22
N GLY A 160 1.56 -12.88 5.71
CA GLY A 160 1.53 -13.75 6.89
C GLY A 160 1.08 -12.99 8.14
N TRP A 161 1.66 -11.82 8.36
CA TRP A 161 1.34 -10.97 9.51
C TRP A 161 -0.12 -10.49 9.51
N ILE A 162 -0.61 -10.01 8.36
CA ILE A 162 -2.03 -9.61 8.18
C ILE A 162 -2.97 -10.80 8.37
N SER A 163 -2.61 -11.99 7.86
CA SER A 163 -3.43 -13.19 8.01
C SER A 163 -3.60 -13.60 9.47
N ASN A 164 -2.61 -13.29 10.31
CA ASN A 164 -2.63 -13.47 11.76
C ASN A 164 -3.18 -12.24 12.53
N GLY A 165 -3.86 -11.31 11.83
CA GLY A 165 -4.50 -10.13 12.43
C GLY A 165 -3.52 -9.05 12.92
N CYS A 166 -2.33 -8.97 12.33
CA CYS A 166 -1.25 -8.05 12.73
C CYS A 166 -0.90 -8.15 14.23
N SER A 167 -0.90 -9.38 14.77
CA SER A 167 -0.76 -9.64 16.21
C SER A 167 0.68 -9.58 16.71
N ASP A 168 1.67 -9.91 15.87
CA ASP A 168 3.09 -9.73 16.20
C ASP A 168 3.47 -8.23 16.23
N ASP A 169 4.48 -7.89 17.01
CA ASP A 169 4.96 -6.51 17.17
C ASP A 169 5.52 -5.94 15.85
N ILE A 170 5.23 -4.66 15.59
CA ILE A 170 5.69 -3.97 14.38
C ILE A 170 7.22 -3.97 14.28
N SER A 171 7.93 -3.79 15.40
CA SER A 171 9.39 -3.84 15.43
C SER A 171 9.94 -5.20 15.03
N PHE A 172 9.28 -6.29 15.46
CA PHE A 172 9.66 -7.65 15.08
C PHE A 172 9.48 -7.89 13.58
N ILE A 173 8.36 -7.43 13.00
CA ILE A 173 8.13 -7.54 11.56
C ILE A 173 9.13 -6.69 10.77
N SER A 174 9.44 -5.48 11.24
CA SER A 174 10.46 -4.61 10.66
C SER A 174 11.83 -5.30 10.63
N GLU A 175 12.25 -5.89 11.75
CA GLU A 175 13.52 -6.62 11.86
C GLU A 175 13.61 -7.80 10.87
N ILE A 176 12.52 -8.56 10.70
CA ILE A 176 12.45 -9.63 9.70
C ILE A 176 12.67 -9.08 8.29
N ILE A 177 11.95 -8.02 7.93
CA ILE A 177 12.05 -7.41 6.59
C ILE A 177 13.48 -6.91 6.33
N GLN A 178 14.10 -6.26 7.31
CA GLN A 178 15.47 -5.78 7.19
C GLN A 178 16.49 -6.91 7.06
N THR A 179 16.32 -8.00 7.81
CA THR A 179 17.20 -9.17 7.71
C THR A 179 17.14 -9.80 6.31
N CYS A 180 16.02 -9.67 5.61
CA CYS A 180 15.88 -10.13 4.24
C CYS A 180 16.56 -9.23 3.20
N ILE A 181 16.99 -8.02 3.56
CA ILE A 181 17.68 -7.09 2.66
C ILE A 181 19.18 -7.32 2.78
N PRO A 182 19.92 -7.47 1.66
CA PRO A 182 21.35 -7.68 1.70
C PRO A 182 22.02 -6.43 2.24
N ASN A 183 22.65 -6.56 3.41
CA ASN A 183 23.60 -5.57 3.91
C ASN A 183 24.85 -5.59 3.03
N GLU A 184 25.40 -4.41 2.73
CA GLU A 184 26.61 -4.26 1.92
C GLU A 184 27.86 -4.95 2.50
N ASP A 185 27.81 -5.38 3.76
CA ASP A 185 28.95 -5.94 4.50
C ASP A 185 29.06 -7.48 4.47
N LYS A 186 28.44 -8.19 3.51
CA LYS A 186 28.66 -9.64 3.33
C LYS A 186 28.92 -10.07 1.88
#